data_AF-A0A943B6Y1-F1
#
_entry.id   AF-A0A943B6Y1-F1
#
_cell.length_a   1.000
_cell.length_b   1.000
_cell.length_c   1.000
_cell.angle_alpha   90.00
_cell.angle_beta   90.00
_cell.angle_gamma   90.00
#
_symmetry.space_group_name_H-M   'P 1'
#
loop_
_entity.id
_entity.type
_entity.pdbx_description
1 polymer ?
#
loop_
_entity_poly.entity_id
_entity_poly.type
_entity_poly.pdbx_seq_one_letter_code
_entity_poly.pdbx_strand_id
1 'polypeptide(L)'
;MIKRLKFLSTLCCLSLLLTGCSSSTDKEDKSIELNISAAASLKEAMADLEAAYTSKNPEISFVVNYGSSGSLQQQIEQGAPCDLFISAGEKQMTALDEEGLLLDGTNKDLVKNSLVLISNNNSEITSIDSLTSDTVSKIALGEPSSVPAGKYADETLTSLAIKDSLSDKLVFAKDVKEVLAWTASGNADVGFVYLSDALSNENVKIVETISEEYHSPITYPVAVIKDSQNTDAAKAFEDFLFTEEAQNIFKKYGYKSVE
;
A
#
# COMPACT_ATOMS: atom_id res chain seq x y z
N MET A 1 -1.12 66.63 -63.99
CA MET A 1 -0.32 65.58 -64.64
C MET A 1 -0.85 64.22 -64.17
N ILE A 2 -1.32 63.38 -65.09
CA ILE A 2 -1.58 61.91 -64.96
C ILE A 2 -2.74 61.53 -64.00
N LYS A 3 -4.00 61.33 -64.45
CA LYS A 3 -4.64 60.28 -65.30
C LYS A 3 -5.43 59.27 -64.44
N ARG A 4 -6.73 59.22 -64.74
CA ARG A 4 -7.70 58.17 -64.39
C ARG A 4 -7.27 56.79 -64.93
N LEU A 5 -7.61 55.70 -64.23
CA LEU A 5 -7.82 54.41 -64.88
C LEU A 5 -8.91 53.60 -64.15
N LYS A 6 -9.95 53.25 -64.91
CA LYS A 6 -11.02 52.30 -64.60
C LYS A 6 -10.50 50.87 -64.85
N PHE A 7 -11.08 49.86 -64.20
CA PHE A 7 -11.53 48.56 -64.78
C PHE A 7 -12.05 47.69 -63.61
N LEU A 8 -13.33 47.32 -63.50
CA LEU A 8 -14.19 46.40 -64.28
C LEU A 8 -14.23 44.99 -63.65
N SER A 9 -15.43 44.63 -63.16
CA SER A 9 -16.09 43.30 -63.16
C SER A 9 -15.38 42.10 -62.50
N THR A 10 -16.08 41.40 -61.60
CA THR A 10 -16.54 40.00 -61.83
C THR A 10 -17.57 39.56 -60.78
N LEU A 11 -18.58 38.89 -61.31
CA LEU A 11 -19.81 38.30 -60.77
C LEU A 11 -19.56 36.93 -60.10
N CYS A 12 -20.57 36.42 -59.38
CA CYS A 12 -20.81 35.00 -59.03
C CYS A 12 -20.06 34.40 -57.82
N CYS A 13 -20.76 34.07 -56.74
CA CYS A 13 -21.45 32.78 -56.59
C CYS A 13 -22.02 32.62 -55.18
N LEU A 14 -23.33 32.40 -55.13
CA LEU A 14 -24.11 31.95 -53.99
C LEU A 14 -23.72 30.48 -53.69
N SER A 15 -23.30 30.18 -52.46
CA SER A 15 -23.30 28.81 -51.95
C SER A 15 -23.69 28.81 -50.47
N LEU A 16 -24.93 28.38 -50.23
CA LEU A 16 -25.41 27.97 -48.91
C LEU A 16 -24.65 26.71 -48.49
N LEU A 17 -23.96 26.75 -47.36
CA LEU A 17 -23.52 25.57 -46.64
C LEU A 17 -24.32 25.48 -45.34
N LEU A 18 -25.37 24.65 -45.38
CA LEU A 18 -26.05 24.12 -44.20
C LEU A 18 -25.03 23.25 -43.44
N THR A 19 -24.39 23.83 -42.43
CA THR A 19 -23.60 23.07 -41.45
C THR A 19 -24.58 22.47 -40.44
N GLY A 20 -24.94 21.21 -40.67
CA GLY A 20 -25.69 20.42 -39.70
C GLY A 20 -24.86 20.23 -38.44
N CYS A 21 -25.32 20.80 -37.33
CA CYS A 21 -24.81 20.45 -36.00
C CYS A 21 -25.28 19.02 -35.68
N SER A 22 -24.43 18.04 -35.99
CA SER A 22 -24.52 16.73 -35.35
C SER A 22 -23.94 16.90 -33.94
N SER A 23 -24.82 17.08 -32.95
CA SER A 23 -24.47 16.94 -31.55
C SER A 23 -24.24 15.46 -31.26
N SER A 24 -23.04 14.96 -31.59
CA SER A 24 -22.48 13.80 -30.93
C SER A 24 -22.28 14.18 -29.48
N THR A 25 -23.17 13.73 -28.61
CA THR A 25 -22.89 13.58 -27.19
C THR A 25 -21.78 12.55 -27.08
N ASP A 26 -20.54 13.00 -27.20
CA ASP A 26 -19.40 12.29 -26.68
C ASP A 26 -19.65 12.17 -25.17
N LYS A 27 -20.04 10.96 -24.74
CA LYS A 27 -19.87 10.61 -23.33
C LYS A 27 -18.37 10.69 -23.12
N GLU A 28 -17.93 11.78 -22.50
CA GLU A 28 -16.61 11.88 -21.90
C GLU A 28 -16.51 10.67 -20.97
N ASP A 29 -15.75 9.66 -21.40
CA ASP A 29 -15.45 8.47 -20.62
C ASP A 29 -14.55 8.96 -19.49
N LYS A 30 -15.17 9.46 -18.42
CA LYS A 30 -14.44 10.06 -17.29
C LYS A 30 -13.76 8.95 -16.53
N SER A 31 -12.50 8.72 -16.90
CA SER A 31 -11.59 7.92 -16.11
C SER A 31 -11.45 8.55 -14.73
N ILE A 32 -11.63 7.76 -13.68
CA ILE A 32 -11.44 8.13 -12.28
C ILE A 32 -10.16 7.48 -11.81
N GLU A 33 -9.21 8.29 -11.33
CA GLU A 33 -7.96 7.82 -10.75
C GLU A 33 -8.08 7.79 -9.23
N LEU A 34 -7.97 6.60 -8.63
CA LEU A 34 -7.97 6.40 -7.19
C LEU A 34 -6.55 6.45 -6.64
N ASN A 35 -6.31 7.37 -5.70
CA ASN A 35 -5.05 7.50 -4.97
C ASN A 35 -5.09 6.62 -3.72
N ILE A 36 -4.33 5.53 -3.70
CA ILE A 36 -4.32 4.59 -2.58
C ILE A 36 -3.01 4.73 -1.82
N SER A 37 -3.08 4.97 -0.51
CA SER A 37 -1.93 4.79 0.37
C SER A 37 -2.00 3.40 1.00
N ALA A 38 -1.03 2.54 0.72
CA ALA A 38 -1.05 1.16 1.18
C ALA A 38 0.27 0.78 1.87
N ALA A 39 0.15 0.11 3.02
CA ALA A 39 1.30 -0.46 3.70
C ALA A 39 2.15 -1.31 2.74
N ALA A 40 3.48 -1.15 2.80
CA ALA A 40 4.39 -1.74 1.83
C ALA A 40 4.26 -3.27 1.67
N SER A 41 3.84 -3.99 2.72
CA SER A 41 3.61 -5.44 2.67
C SER A 41 2.47 -5.87 1.73
N LEU A 42 1.55 -4.96 1.40
CA LEU A 42 0.40 -5.23 0.55
C LEU A 42 0.75 -5.22 -0.94
N LYS A 43 1.97 -4.80 -1.33
CA LYS A 43 2.34 -4.51 -2.71
C LYS A 43 1.95 -5.60 -3.72
N GLU A 44 2.27 -6.85 -3.43
CA GLU A 44 2.01 -7.96 -4.34
C GLU A 44 0.51 -8.32 -4.40
N ALA A 45 -0.18 -8.28 -3.26
CA ALA A 45 -1.62 -8.52 -3.22
C ALA A 45 -2.41 -7.40 -3.90
N MET A 46 -1.99 -6.15 -3.70
CA MET A 46 -2.62 -4.96 -4.28
C MET A 46 -2.52 -4.98 -5.81
N ALA A 47 -1.40 -5.41 -6.39
CA ALA A 47 -1.30 -5.54 -7.85
C ALA A 47 -2.37 -6.49 -8.45
N ASP A 48 -2.63 -7.63 -7.79
CA ASP A 48 -3.68 -8.56 -8.21
C ASP A 48 -5.10 -7.99 -7.95
N LEU A 49 -5.29 -7.24 -6.85
CA LEU A 49 -6.56 -6.58 -6.53
C LEU A 49 -6.90 -5.47 -7.53
N GLU A 50 -5.92 -4.64 -7.89
CA GLU A 50 -6.04 -3.61 -8.93
C GLU A 50 -6.47 -4.24 -10.25
N ALA A 51 -5.78 -5.30 -10.68
CA ALA A 51 -6.10 -6.00 -11.93
C ALA A 51 -7.51 -6.61 -11.91
N ALA A 52 -7.89 -7.26 -10.80
CA ALA A 52 -9.22 -7.84 -10.63
C ALA A 52 -10.31 -6.76 -10.66
N TYR A 53 -10.11 -5.63 -9.98
CA TYR A 53 -11.08 -4.54 -9.92
C TYR A 53 -11.22 -3.81 -11.26
N THR A 54 -10.11 -3.41 -11.89
CA THR A 54 -10.13 -2.70 -13.18
C THR A 54 -10.70 -3.57 -14.30
N SER A 55 -10.59 -4.90 -14.24
CA SER A 55 -11.22 -5.80 -15.22
C SER A 55 -12.74 -5.68 -15.28
N LYS A 56 -13.37 -5.24 -14.17
CA LYS A 56 -14.82 -5.04 -14.03
C LYS A 56 -15.22 -3.58 -14.09
N ASN A 57 -14.27 -2.67 -13.86
CA ASN A 57 -14.45 -1.22 -13.81
C ASN A 57 -13.35 -0.55 -14.67
N PRO A 58 -13.43 -0.64 -16.01
CA PRO A 58 -12.38 -0.15 -16.92
C PRO A 58 -12.17 1.37 -16.87
N GLU A 59 -13.11 2.11 -16.30
CA GLU A 59 -13.02 3.55 -16.04
C GLU A 59 -12.13 3.89 -14.83
N ILE A 60 -11.80 2.91 -13.99
CA ILE A 60 -11.01 3.10 -12.77
C ILE A 60 -9.54 2.78 -13.02
N SER A 61 -8.66 3.74 -12.73
CA SER A 61 -7.22 3.55 -12.61
C SER A 61 -6.76 3.74 -11.16
N PHE A 62 -5.58 3.20 -10.83
CA PHE A 62 -5.00 3.29 -9.50
C PHE A 62 -3.64 3.98 -9.55
N VAL A 63 -3.40 4.86 -8.58
CA VAL A 63 -2.07 5.37 -8.22
C VAL A 63 -1.83 4.95 -6.78
N VAL A 64 -0.94 3.98 -6.59
CA VAL A 64 -0.67 3.43 -5.26
C VAL A 64 0.66 3.94 -4.70
N ASN A 65 0.57 4.63 -3.56
CA ASN A 65 1.70 5.05 -2.75
C ASN A 65 1.99 3.99 -1.68
N TYR A 66 3.11 3.28 -1.85
CA TYR A 66 3.56 2.27 -0.90
C TYR A 66 4.60 2.83 0.07
N GLY A 67 4.43 2.52 1.36
CA GLY A 67 5.38 2.93 2.39
C GLY A 67 5.10 2.27 3.73
N SER A 68 5.86 2.65 4.76
CA SER A 68 5.48 2.31 6.12
C SER A 68 4.16 3.01 6.47
N SER A 69 3.30 2.34 7.23
CA SER A 69 2.01 2.92 7.58
C SER A 69 2.16 4.24 8.34
N GLY A 70 3.20 4.40 9.17
CA GLY A 70 3.45 5.66 9.86
C GLY A 70 3.89 6.79 8.92
N SER A 71 4.75 6.51 7.94
CA SER A 71 5.09 7.53 6.94
C SER A 71 3.89 7.91 6.08
N LEU A 72 3.04 6.95 5.70
CA LEU A 72 1.81 7.20 4.93
C LEU A 72 0.78 7.99 5.74
N GLN A 73 0.57 7.63 7.01
CA GLN A 73 -0.30 8.38 7.92
C GLN A 73 0.16 9.83 8.06
N GLN A 74 1.46 10.09 8.31
CA GLN A 74 1.98 11.46 8.35
C GLN A 74 1.79 12.23 7.04
N GLN A 75 1.91 11.57 5.89
CA GLN A 75 1.65 12.20 4.60
C GLN A 75 0.18 12.60 4.46
N ILE A 76 -0.75 11.75 4.89
CA ILE A 76 -2.19 12.04 4.87
C ILE A 76 -2.52 13.22 5.80
N GLU A 77 -1.98 13.26 7.02
CA GLU A 77 -2.13 14.39 7.96
C GLU A 77 -1.60 15.71 7.37
N GLN A 78 -0.56 15.62 6.54
CA GLN A 78 0.02 16.77 5.85
C GLN A 78 -0.72 17.17 4.56
N GLY A 79 -1.82 16.48 4.24
CA GLY A 79 -2.67 16.79 3.08
C GLY A 79 -2.18 16.17 1.77
N ALA A 80 -1.40 15.09 1.81
CA ALA A 80 -1.10 14.32 0.60
C ALA A 80 -2.40 13.76 0.00
N PRO A 81 -2.59 13.84 -1.34
CA PRO A 81 -3.76 13.27 -1.99
C PRO A 81 -3.89 11.77 -1.70
N CYS A 82 -5.01 11.38 -1.11
CA CYS A 82 -5.32 10.00 -0.78
C CYS A 82 -6.83 9.83 -0.75
N ASP A 83 -7.33 8.80 -1.43
CA ASP A 83 -8.74 8.43 -1.47
C ASP A 83 -9.04 7.30 -0.48
N LEU A 84 -8.12 6.34 -0.34
CA LEU A 84 -8.26 5.20 0.57
C LEU A 84 -6.89 4.82 1.17
N PHE A 85 -6.88 4.56 2.48
CA PHE A 85 -5.70 4.16 3.23
C PHE A 85 -5.85 2.74 3.76
N ILE A 86 -4.82 1.90 3.55
CA ILE A 86 -4.71 0.57 4.16
C ILE A 86 -3.45 0.52 5.00
N SER A 87 -3.63 0.50 6.32
CA SER A 87 -2.53 0.42 7.29
C SER A 87 -2.17 -1.03 7.59
N ALA A 88 -0.95 -1.28 8.08
CA ALA A 88 -0.53 -2.55 8.68
C ALA A 88 -0.58 -2.53 10.22
N GLY A 89 -1.23 -1.52 10.80
CA GLY A 89 -1.44 -1.42 12.24
C GLY A 89 -2.51 -0.39 12.61
N GLU A 90 -3.25 -0.70 13.67
CA GLU A 90 -4.37 0.11 14.17
C GLU A 90 -3.94 1.50 14.61
N LYS A 91 -2.77 1.63 15.25
CA LYS A 91 -2.26 2.91 15.77
C LYS A 91 -2.34 4.04 14.74
N GLN A 92 -1.94 3.77 13.50
CA GLN A 92 -1.97 4.77 12.43
C GLN A 92 -3.38 5.12 11.98
N MET A 93 -4.27 4.12 11.93
CA MET A 93 -5.67 4.37 11.59
C MET A 93 -6.37 5.17 12.69
N THR A 94 -6.13 4.83 13.96
CA THR A 94 -6.64 5.58 15.12
C THR A 94 -6.16 7.03 15.10
N ALA A 95 -4.89 7.29 14.79
CA ALA A 95 -4.39 8.67 14.70
C ALA A 95 -5.17 9.51 13.67
N LEU A 96 -5.43 8.96 12.48
CA LEU A 96 -6.23 9.64 11.45
C LEU A 96 -7.70 9.81 11.86
N ASP A 97 -8.26 8.84 12.59
CA ASP A 97 -9.63 8.91 13.11
C ASP A 97 -9.77 10.01 14.18
N GLU A 98 -8.81 10.11 15.10
CA GLU A 98 -8.75 11.13 16.15
C GLU A 98 -8.62 12.55 15.57
N GLU A 99 -7.95 12.71 14.43
CA GLU A 99 -7.90 13.97 13.67
C GLU A 99 -9.15 14.22 12.80
N GLY A 100 -10.07 13.25 12.73
CA GLY A 100 -11.30 13.35 11.95
C GLY A 100 -11.06 13.34 10.44
N LEU A 101 -9.98 12.69 9.99
CA LEU A 101 -9.56 12.58 8.59
C LEU A 101 -10.15 11.37 7.87
N LEU A 102 -10.76 10.43 8.61
CA LEU A 102 -11.43 9.27 8.04
C LEU A 102 -12.89 9.56 7.71
N LEU A 103 -13.41 8.93 6.66
CA LEU A 103 -14.83 8.96 6.36
C LEU A 103 -15.60 8.08 7.36
N ASP A 104 -16.66 8.64 7.94
CA ASP A 104 -17.47 7.92 8.92
C ASP A 104 -18.01 6.60 8.35
N GLY A 105 -17.81 5.51 9.09
CA GLY A 105 -18.34 4.18 8.76
C GLY A 105 -17.49 3.35 7.79
N THR A 106 -16.31 3.82 7.40
CA THR A 106 -15.39 3.07 6.51
C THR A 106 -14.30 2.33 7.28
N ASN A 107 -13.83 2.86 8.41
CA ASN A 107 -12.76 2.25 9.22
C ASN A 107 -13.12 0.82 9.71
N LYS A 108 -12.50 -0.19 9.09
CA LYS A 108 -12.75 -1.62 9.33
C LYS A 108 -11.46 -2.42 9.19
N ASP A 109 -11.32 -3.48 9.98
CA ASP A 109 -10.25 -4.46 9.77
C ASP A 109 -10.50 -5.25 8.48
N LEU A 110 -9.53 -5.22 7.57
CA LEU A 110 -9.62 -5.88 6.27
C LEU A 110 -9.09 -7.32 6.32
N VAL A 111 -7.87 -7.49 6.84
CA VAL A 111 -7.17 -8.77 6.94
C VAL A 111 -6.25 -8.78 8.16
N LYS A 112 -5.81 -9.97 8.57
CA LYS A 112 -4.77 -10.19 9.57
C LYS A 112 -3.52 -10.77 8.93
N ASN A 113 -2.39 -10.71 9.64
CA ASN A 113 -1.14 -11.32 9.20
C ASN A 113 -0.38 -11.93 10.39
N SER A 114 0.79 -12.51 10.14
CA SER A 114 1.65 -13.07 11.18
C SER A 114 3.05 -12.50 11.07
N LEU A 115 3.67 -12.20 12.20
CA LEU A 115 5.08 -11.81 12.24
C LEU A 115 5.93 -13.07 12.11
N VAL A 116 6.97 -13.00 11.29
CA VAL A 116 7.93 -14.08 11.09
C VAL A 116 9.35 -13.55 11.19
N LEU A 117 10.22 -14.36 11.78
CA LEU A 117 11.66 -14.21 11.66
C LEU A 117 12.10 -14.91 10.37
N ILE A 118 12.82 -14.19 9.52
CA ILE A 118 13.38 -14.73 8.28
C ILE A 118 14.91 -14.66 8.29
N SER A 119 15.52 -15.48 7.45
CA SER A 119 16.94 -15.40 7.10
C SER A 119 17.11 -15.59 5.60
N ASN A 120 18.30 -15.29 5.06
CA ASN A 120 18.68 -15.77 3.73
C ASN A 120 18.61 -17.32 3.68
N ASN A 121 18.29 -17.89 2.52
CA ASN A 121 18.22 -19.34 2.32
C ASN A 121 19.47 -20.11 2.76
N ASN A 122 20.66 -19.51 2.57
CA ASN A 122 21.96 -20.12 2.89
C ASN A 122 22.37 -19.96 4.36
N SER A 123 21.57 -19.29 5.19
CA SER A 123 21.85 -19.12 6.62
C SER A 123 21.63 -20.42 7.39
N GLU A 124 22.42 -20.66 8.44
CA GLU A 124 22.24 -21.81 9.35
C GLU A 124 21.36 -21.47 10.56
N ILE A 125 20.79 -20.26 10.61
CA ILE A 125 19.93 -19.81 11.71
C ILE A 125 18.57 -20.53 11.61
N THR A 126 18.13 -21.13 12.72
CA THR A 126 16.94 -21.99 12.78
C THR A 126 15.93 -21.63 13.87
N SER A 127 16.25 -20.66 14.73
CA SER A 127 15.33 -20.22 15.79
C SER A 127 15.67 -18.81 16.27
N ILE A 128 14.66 -18.11 16.82
CA ILE A 128 14.81 -16.84 17.52
C ILE A 128 15.79 -16.89 18.70
N ASP A 129 16.01 -18.07 19.31
CA ASP A 129 17.00 -18.24 20.38
C ASP A 129 18.43 -17.94 19.90
N SER A 130 18.68 -18.03 18.58
CA SER A 130 19.98 -17.73 17.99
C SER A 130 20.34 -16.24 18.02
N LEU A 131 19.36 -15.34 18.21
CA LEU A 131 19.56 -13.89 18.13
C LEU A 131 20.60 -13.37 19.13
N THR A 132 20.64 -13.95 20.33
CA THR A 132 21.60 -13.55 21.38
C THR A 132 22.98 -14.17 21.21
N SER A 133 23.16 -15.11 20.29
CA SER A 133 24.45 -15.77 20.02
C SER A 133 25.37 -14.91 19.15
N ASP A 134 26.66 -15.25 19.11
CA ASP A 134 27.64 -14.60 18.24
C ASP A 134 27.46 -14.92 16.74
N THR A 135 26.58 -15.87 16.40
CA THR A 135 26.27 -16.22 15.00
C THR A 135 25.40 -15.17 14.30
N VAL A 136 24.77 -14.29 15.08
CA VAL A 136 23.92 -13.19 14.59
C VAL A 136 24.58 -11.87 14.95
N SER A 137 24.92 -11.08 13.93
CA SER A 137 25.55 -9.77 14.06
C SER A 137 24.62 -8.61 13.69
N LYS A 138 23.69 -8.82 12.75
CA LYS A 138 22.74 -7.81 12.28
C LYS A 138 21.32 -8.36 12.20
N ILE A 139 20.41 -7.70 12.89
CA ILE A 139 18.99 -8.05 12.97
C ILE A 139 18.21 -6.87 12.38
N ALA A 140 17.58 -7.08 11.23
CA ALA A 140 16.82 -6.03 10.55
C ALA A 140 15.38 -5.95 11.07
N LEU A 141 14.99 -4.76 11.53
CA LEU A 141 13.62 -4.42 11.93
C LEU A 141 13.17 -3.20 11.13
N GLY A 142 11.88 -3.02 10.95
CA GLY A 142 11.36 -1.69 10.61
C GLY A 142 11.62 -0.73 11.79
N GLU A 143 11.82 0.55 11.52
CA GLU A 143 11.89 1.58 12.57
C GLU A 143 10.60 1.56 13.43
N PRO A 144 10.63 1.12 14.70
CA PRO A 144 9.42 0.82 15.48
C PRO A 144 8.48 2.01 15.67
N SER A 145 9.02 3.24 15.62
CA SER A 145 8.20 4.45 15.74
C SER A 145 7.28 4.69 14.53
N SER A 146 7.61 4.17 13.35
CA SER A 146 6.89 4.45 12.08
C SER A 146 6.48 3.20 11.30
N VAL A 147 7.15 2.06 11.49
CA VAL A 147 6.90 0.81 10.76
C VAL A 147 6.18 -0.19 11.66
N PRO A 148 4.92 -0.57 11.37
CA PRO A 148 4.19 -1.53 12.20
C PRO A 148 4.91 -2.87 12.40
N ALA A 149 5.54 -3.44 11.37
CA ALA A 149 6.34 -4.67 11.51
C ALA A 149 7.49 -4.49 12.51
N GLY A 150 8.10 -3.31 12.52
CA GLY A 150 9.11 -2.91 13.49
C GLY A 150 8.57 -2.86 14.92
N LYS A 151 7.39 -2.27 15.11
CA LYS A 151 6.68 -2.26 16.41
C LYS A 151 6.39 -3.68 16.91
N TYR A 152 5.84 -4.56 16.06
CA TYR A 152 5.54 -5.93 16.48
C TYR A 152 6.82 -6.73 16.81
N ALA A 153 7.90 -6.50 16.07
CA ALA A 153 9.21 -7.05 16.40
C ALA A 153 9.75 -6.51 17.72
N ASP A 154 9.63 -5.21 17.97
CA ASP A 154 10.03 -4.57 19.22
C ASP A 154 9.27 -5.13 20.43
N GLU A 155 7.96 -5.31 20.29
CA GLU A 155 7.10 -5.97 21.28
C GLU A 155 7.57 -7.39 21.54
N THR A 156 7.87 -8.15 20.48
CA THR A 156 8.36 -9.53 20.58
C THR A 156 9.67 -9.60 21.37
N LEU A 157 10.66 -8.79 20.98
CA LEU A 157 11.97 -8.77 21.65
C LEU A 157 11.88 -8.31 23.11
N THR A 158 10.93 -7.41 23.41
CA THR A 158 10.64 -6.93 24.77
C THR A 158 9.98 -8.03 25.60
N SER A 159 8.95 -8.70 25.07
CA SER A 159 8.24 -9.79 25.74
C SER A 159 9.15 -10.99 26.03
N LEU A 160 10.11 -11.26 25.16
CA LEU A 160 11.15 -12.27 25.35
C LEU A 160 12.29 -11.83 26.28
N ALA A 161 12.28 -10.57 26.74
CA ALA A 161 13.33 -9.97 27.58
C ALA A 161 14.75 -10.04 26.98
N ILE A 162 14.87 -10.05 25.64
CA ILE A 162 16.16 -10.10 24.93
C ILE A 162 16.53 -8.76 24.28
N LYS A 163 15.60 -7.81 24.14
CA LYS A 163 15.80 -6.53 23.44
C LYS A 163 17.10 -5.81 23.84
N ASP A 164 17.34 -5.63 25.15
CA ASP A 164 18.50 -4.89 25.65
C ASP A 164 19.83 -5.57 25.27
N SER A 165 19.86 -6.90 25.20
CA SER A 165 21.05 -7.66 24.78
C SER A 165 21.34 -7.57 23.28
N LEU A 166 20.36 -7.11 22.49
CA LEU A 166 20.43 -7.05 21.04
C LEU A 166 20.64 -5.62 20.52
N SER A 167 20.65 -4.59 21.38
CA SER A 167 20.63 -3.17 20.98
C SER A 167 21.68 -2.83 19.92
N ASP A 168 22.88 -3.39 20.05
CA ASP A 168 24.02 -3.11 19.17
C ASP A 168 23.96 -3.90 17.84
N LYS A 169 23.03 -4.85 17.72
CA LYS A 169 22.79 -5.68 16.53
C LYS A 169 21.61 -5.18 15.70
N LEU A 170 20.74 -4.33 16.25
CA LEU A 170 19.53 -3.88 15.57
C LEU A 170 19.87 -2.87 14.47
N VAL A 171 19.34 -3.11 13.27
CA VAL A 171 19.38 -2.15 12.17
C VAL A 171 17.96 -1.84 11.73
N PHE A 172 17.64 -0.56 11.60
CA PHE A 172 16.29 -0.08 11.36
C PHE A 172 16.09 0.33 9.91
N ALA A 173 15.11 -0.29 9.26
CA ALA A 173 14.70 -0.02 7.89
C ALA A 173 13.51 0.96 7.87
N LYS A 174 13.36 1.67 6.75
CA LYS A 174 12.26 2.62 6.54
C LYS A 174 10.89 1.96 6.38
N ASP A 175 10.86 0.69 5.97
CA ASP A 175 9.66 -0.14 5.80
C ASP A 175 10.02 -1.64 5.81
N VAL A 176 9.00 -2.50 5.82
CA VAL A 176 9.17 -3.96 5.90
C VAL A 176 9.76 -4.58 4.62
N LYS A 177 9.58 -3.94 3.46
CA LYS A 177 10.18 -4.44 2.19
C LYS A 177 11.67 -4.20 2.15
N GLU A 178 12.15 -3.14 2.80
CA GLU A 178 13.58 -2.90 2.98
C GLU A 178 14.21 -3.90 3.97
N VAL A 179 13.51 -4.27 5.05
CA VAL A 179 13.92 -5.39 5.94
C VAL A 179 14.07 -6.69 5.14
N LEU A 180 13.05 -7.01 4.34
CA LEU A 180 13.05 -8.18 3.47
C LEU A 180 14.24 -8.16 2.51
N ALA A 181 14.50 -7.02 1.86
CA ALA A 181 15.58 -6.86 0.90
C ALA A 181 16.96 -7.04 1.56
N TRP A 182 17.20 -6.44 2.74
CA TRP A 182 18.45 -6.58 3.47
C TRP A 182 18.70 -8.01 3.92
N THR A 183 17.65 -8.72 4.35
CA THR A 183 17.77 -10.12 4.75
C THR A 183 18.00 -11.03 3.55
N ALA A 184 17.25 -10.81 2.46
CA ALA A 184 17.40 -11.54 1.21
C ALA A 184 18.81 -11.40 0.61
N SER A 185 19.43 -10.22 0.72
CA SER A 185 20.78 -9.98 0.21
C SER A 185 21.89 -10.41 1.18
N GLY A 186 21.57 -10.84 2.41
CA GLY A 186 22.54 -11.12 3.46
C GLY A 186 23.22 -9.88 4.05
N ASN A 187 22.67 -8.67 3.81
CA ASN A 187 23.14 -7.44 4.46
C ASN A 187 22.76 -7.41 5.95
N ALA A 188 21.68 -8.11 6.30
CA ALA A 188 21.30 -8.50 7.65
C ALA A 188 21.23 -10.03 7.73
N ASP A 189 21.62 -10.61 8.86
CA ASP A 189 21.64 -12.07 9.05
C ASP A 189 20.21 -12.63 9.15
N VAL A 190 19.34 -11.84 9.78
CA VAL A 190 17.91 -12.10 9.95
C VAL A 190 17.11 -10.81 9.86
N GLY A 191 15.81 -10.94 9.64
CA GLY A 191 14.88 -9.81 9.71
C GLY A 191 13.50 -10.23 10.20
N PHE A 192 12.80 -9.29 10.82
CA PHE A 192 11.39 -9.45 11.19
C PHE A 192 10.50 -8.85 10.10
N VAL A 193 9.71 -9.70 9.44
CA VAL A 193 8.78 -9.31 8.38
C VAL A 193 7.43 -9.99 8.60
N TYR A 194 6.45 -9.70 7.75
CA TYR A 194 5.21 -10.46 7.78
C TYR A 194 5.30 -11.76 6.97
N LEU A 195 4.47 -12.75 7.32
CA LEU A 195 4.35 -14.00 6.58
C LEU A 195 4.12 -13.75 5.09
N SER A 196 3.27 -12.77 4.74
CA SER A 196 3.01 -12.40 3.35
C SER A 196 4.24 -11.90 2.59
N ASP A 197 5.14 -11.19 3.28
CA ASP A 197 6.40 -10.73 2.71
C ASP A 197 7.35 -11.88 2.43
N ALA A 198 7.46 -12.82 3.38
CA ALA A 198 8.30 -14.00 3.26
C ALA A 198 7.81 -14.93 2.14
N LEU A 199 6.49 -15.18 2.04
CA LEU A 199 5.92 -16.04 1.00
C LEU A 199 6.05 -15.45 -0.41
N SER A 200 6.21 -14.13 -0.52
CA SER A 200 6.37 -13.42 -1.80
C SER A 200 7.83 -13.29 -2.24
N ASN A 201 8.78 -13.92 -1.54
CA ASN A 201 10.21 -13.81 -1.84
C ASN A 201 10.94 -15.15 -1.73
N GLU A 202 11.52 -15.59 -2.85
CA GLU A 202 12.18 -16.89 -2.95
C GLU A 202 13.59 -16.93 -2.34
N ASN A 203 14.18 -15.79 -1.98
CA ASN A 203 15.57 -15.69 -1.49
C ASN A 203 15.69 -15.78 0.03
N VAL A 204 14.56 -15.86 0.73
CA VAL A 204 14.50 -15.96 2.18
C VAL A 204 13.74 -17.22 2.59
N LYS A 205 14.07 -17.72 3.77
CA LYS A 205 13.32 -18.77 4.44
C LYS A 205 12.75 -18.23 5.75
N ILE A 206 11.60 -18.77 6.13
CA ILE A 206 11.02 -18.54 7.45
C ILE A 206 11.83 -19.38 8.44
N VAL A 207 12.45 -18.70 9.39
CA VAL A 207 13.15 -19.31 10.52
C VAL A 207 12.13 -19.73 11.56
N GLU A 208 11.23 -18.81 11.92
CA GLU A 208 10.24 -19.02 12.96
C GLU A 208 9.03 -18.11 12.75
N THR A 209 7.82 -18.63 12.94
CA THR A 209 6.61 -17.81 13.06
C THR A 209 6.45 -17.40 14.51
N ILE A 210 6.36 -16.09 14.77
CA ILE A 210 6.29 -15.58 16.13
C ILE A 210 4.90 -15.87 16.71
N SER A 211 4.88 -16.35 17.95
CA SER A 211 3.64 -16.57 18.69
C SER A 211 2.91 -15.25 18.94
N GLU A 212 1.59 -15.25 18.75
CA GLU A 212 0.73 -14.07 18.95
C GLU A 212 0.70 -13.60 20.43
N GLU A 213 1.23 -14.38 21.38
CA GLU A 213 1.36 -13.96 22.77
C GLU A 213 2.47 -12.91 23.01
N TYR A 214 3.41 -12.79 22.07
CA TYR A 214 4.60 -11.92 22.24
C TYR A 214 4.42 -10.51 21.67
N HIS A 215 3.36 -10.26 20.90
CA HIS A 215 3.07 -8.97 20.29
C HIS A 215 1.56 -8.73 20.21
N SER A 216 1.18 -7.48 20.01
CA SER A 216 -0.21 -7.10 19.73
C SER A 216 -0.72 -7.74 18.42
N PRO A 217 -2.04 -7.95 18.26
CA PRO A 217 -2.61 -8.51 17.04
C PRO A 217 -2.22 -7.69 15.80
N ILE A 218 -1.96 -8.40 14.70
CA ILE A 218 -1.56 -7.79 13.43
C ILE A 218 -2.77 -7.73 12.52
N THR A 219 -3.45 -6.59 12.54
CA THR A 219 -4.60 -6.25 11.70
C THR A 219 -4.21 -5.20 10.67
N TYR A 220 -4.90 -5.24 9.53
CA TYR A 220 -4.75 -4.27 8.45
C TYR A 220 -6.06 -3.50 8.31
N PRO A 221 -6.26 -2.38 9.02
CA PRO A 221 -7.45 -1.60 8.85
C PRO A 221 -7.42 -0.83 7.52
N VAL A 222 -8.59 -0.71 6.92
CA VAL A 222 -8.86 0.11 5.73
C VAL A 222 -9.85 1.22 6.08
N ALA A 223 -9.67 2.38 5.47
CA ALA A 223 -10.66 3.46 5.53
C ALA A 223 -10.55 4.36 4.29
N VAL A 224 -11.69 4.93 3.88
CA VAL A 224 -11.75 6.03 2.91
C VAL A 224 -11.37 7.33 3.63
N ILE A 225 -10.59 8.17 2.96
CA ILE A 225 -10.21 9.49 3.47
C ILE A 225 -11.37 10.47 3.27
N LYS A 226 -11.72 11.21 4.32
CA LYS A 226 -12.87 12.12 4.35
C LYS A 226 -12.86 13.18 3.26
N ASP A 227 -11.68 13.70 2.94
CA ASP A 227 -11.49 14.75 1.94
C ASP A 227 -11.31 14.20 0.51
N SER A 228 -11.49 12.89 0.32
CA SER A 228 -11.45 12.24 -0.99
C SER A 228 -12.43 12.89 -1.96
N GLN A 229 -11.92 13.34 -3.10
CA GLN A 229 -12.75 13.84 -4.20
C GLN A 229 -13.41 12.71 -5.00
N ASN A 230 -13.01 11.46 -4.74
CA ASN A 230 -13.49 10.25 -5.40
C ASN A 230 -14.26 9.34 -4.43
N THR A 231 -14.94 9.91 -3.42
CA THR A 231 -15.55 9.18 -2.30
C THR A 231 -16.37 7.94 -2.73
N ASP A 232 -17.26 8.07 -3.72
CA ASP A 232 -18.10 6.95 -4.17
C ASP A 232 -17.28 5.82 -4.80
N ALA A 233 -16.26 6.16 -5.60
CA ALA A 233 -15.36 5.18 -6.21
C ALA A 233 -14.44 4.52 -5.16
N ALA A 234 -13.95 5.30 -4.18
CA ALA A 234 -13.13 4.80 -3.08
C ALA A 234 -13.91 3.81 -2.21
N LYS A 235 -15.18 4.12 -1.89
CA LYS A 235 -16.08 3.22 -1.16
C LYS A 235 -16.40 1.95 -1.95
N ALA A 236 -16.63 2.07 -3.26
CA ALA A 236 -16.86 0.89 -4.11
C ALA A 236 -15.63 -0.03 -4.13
N PHE A 237 -14.41 0.55 -4.14
CA PHE A 237 -13.19 -0.23 -4.02
C PHE A 237 -13.03 -0.83 -2.61
N GLU A 238 -13.31 -0.09 -1.55
CA GLU A 238 -13.33 -0.62 -0.18
C GLU A 238 -14.26 -1.83 -0.08
N ASP A 239 -15.51 -1.71 -0.54
CA ASP A 239 -16.50 -2.79 -0.53
C ASP A 239 -16.01 -4.01 -1.33
N PHE A 240 -15.32 -3.77 -2.46
CA PHE A 240 -14.69 -4.85 -3.23
C PHE A 240 -13.64 -5.62 -2.42
N LEU A 241 -12.83 -4.95 -1.59
CA LEU A 241 -11.80 -5.60 -0.77
C LEU A 241 -12.39 -6.63 0.22
N PHE A 242 -13.67 -6.51 0.57
CA PHE A 242 -14.40 -7.45 1.42
C PHE A 242 -15.11 -8.59 0.66
N THR A 243 -15.07 -8.59 -0.68
CA THR A 243 -15.66 -9.67 -1.49
C THR A 243 -14.86 -10.97 -1.38
N GLU A 244 -15.51 -12.10 -1.64
CA GLU A 244 -14.83 -13.41 -1.64
C GLU A 244 -13.65 -13.46 -2.62
N GLU A 245 -13.77 -12.80 -3.77
CA GLU A 245 -12.71 -12.70 -4.77
C GLU A 245 -11.47 -11.98 -4.21
N ALA A 246 -11.63 -10.79 -3.65
CA ALA A 246 -10.54 -10.03 -3.04
C ALA A 246 -9.93 -10.77 -1.85
N GLN A 247 -10.77 -11.37 -0.99
CA GLN A 247 -10.31 -12.16 0.16
C GLN A 247 -9.52 -13.41 -0.28
N ASN A 248 -9.85 -14.02 -1.42
CA ASN A 248 -9.07 -15.12 -1.97
C ASN A 248 -7.72 -14.65 -2.53
N ILE A 249 -7.64 -13.44 -3.09
CA ILE A 249 -6.36 -12.82 -3.47
C ILE A 249 -5.50 -12.61 -2.22
N PHE A 250 -6.04 -12.02 -1.15
CA PHE A 250 -5.32 -11.87 0.11
C PHE A 250 -4.79 -13.21 0.65
N LYS A 251 -5.62 -14.25 0.68
CA LYS A 251 -5.23 -15.60 1.13
C LYS A 251 -4.10 -16.21 0.30
N LYS A 252 -4.09 -15.99 -1.02
CA LYS A 252 -3.00 -16.43 -1.93
C LYS A 252 -1.64 -15.88 -1.47
N TYR A 253 -1.62 -14.68 -0.90
CA TYR A 253 -0.41 -14.03 -0.37
C TYR A 253 -0.19 -14.27 1.13
N GLY A 254 -0.93 -15.17 1.78
CA GLY A 254 -0.71 -15.54 3.19
C GLY A 254 -1.38 -14.66 4.23
N TYR A 255 -2.21 -13.70 3.81
CA TYR A 255 -3.07 -12.95 4.72
C TYR A 255 -4.22 -13.84 5.22
N LYS A 256 -4.68 -13.57 6.44
CA LYS A 256 -5.82 -14.26 7.08
C LYS A 256 -7.05 -13.34 7.06
N SER A 257 -8.24 -13.91 6.94
CA SER A 257 -9.48 -13.13 7.08
C SER A 257 -9.67 -12.66 8.53
N VAL A 258 -10.39 -11.56 8.70
CA VAL A 258 -10.92 -11.13 10.00
C VAL A 258 -12.15 -11.99 10.30
N GLU A 259 -12.28 -12.50 11.52
CA GLU A 259 -13.42 -13.31 11.97
C GLU A 259 -14.58 -12.46 12.44
#